data_AF-A0A4S3K6E9-F1
#
_entry.id   AF-A0A4S3K6E9-F1
#
_cell.length_a   1.000
_cell.length_b   1.000
_cell.length_c   1.000
_cell.angle_alpha   90.00
_cell.angle_beta   90.00
_cell.angle_gamma   90.00
#
_symmetry.space_group_name_H-M   'P 1'
#
loop_
_entity.id
_entity.type
_entity.pdbx_description
1 polymer ?
#
loop_
_entity_poly.entity_id
_entity_poly.type
_entity_poly.pdbx_seq_one_letter_code
_entity_poly.pdbx_strand_id
1 'polypeptide(L)'
;MINTVECHTHGEQEETFVCQHLAGALSTGEKVGFFWSGGPRGDAWCSACEEVRVREGGATGDWNERSEAFASIKLLCGACYDRLRAQHGI
;
A
#
# COMPACT_ATOMS: atom_id res chain seq x y z
N MET A 1 3.19 -18.33 -7.49
CA MET A 1 1.89 -18.14 -8.15
C MET A 1 1.48 -16.70 -7.88
N ILE A 2 1.02 -15.99 -8.90
CA ILE A 2 0.53 -14.61 -8.77
C ILE A 2 -0.99 -14.71 -8.59
N ASN A 3 -1.53 -14.09 -7.54
CA ASN A 3 -2.97 -14.00 -7.35
C ASN A 3 -3.52 -12.84 -8.20
N THR A 4 -4.77 -12.97 -8.63
CA THR A 4 -5.47 -11.93 -9.39
C THR A 4 -6.74 -11.47 -8.67
N VAL A 5 -7.16 -10.25 -8.98
CA VAL A 5 -8.40 -9.64 -8.51
C VAL A 5 -9.14 -9.02 -9.68
N GLU A 6 -10.47 -9.16 -9.70
CA GLU A 6 -11.35 -8.51 -10.67
C GLU A 6 -11.60 -7.04 -10.25
N CYS A 7 -11.02 -6.10 -10.98
CA CYS A 7 -11.28 -4.68 -10.80
C CYS A 7 -12.43 -4.22 -11.69
N HIS A 8 -13.40 -3.51 -11.12
CA HIS A 8 -14.52 -2.97 -11.90
C HIS A 8 -14.08 -2.01 -13.03
N THR A 9 -12.91 -1.37 -12.91
CA THR A 9 -12.39 -0.42 -13.90
C THR A 9 -11.35 -1.02 -14.85
N HIS A 10 -10.58 -2.02 -14.40
CA HIS A 10 -9.42 -2.54 -15.14
C HIS A 10 -9.50 -4.04 -15.46
N GLY A 11 -10.59 -4.72 -15.07
CA GLY A 11 -10.76 -6.16 -15.21
C GLY A 11 -9.81 -6.96 -14.32
N GLU A 12 -9.52 -8.20 -14.71
CA GLU A 12 -8.58 -9.08 -14.02
C GLU A 12 -7.17 -8.48 -14.04
N GLN A 13 -6.58 -8.31 -12.86
CA GLN A 13 -5.23 -7.78 -12.67
C GLN A 13 -4.54 -8.50 -11.51
N GLU A 14 -3.21 -8.35 -11.41
CA GLU A 14 -2.44 -8.79 -10.24
C GLU A 14 -2.99 -8.20 -8.93
N GLU A 15 -3.06 -9.04 -7.91
CA GLU A 15 -3.42 -8.69 -6.54
C GLU A 15 -2.29 -7.89 -5.88
N THR A 16 -2.60 -6.73 -5.29
CA THR A 16 -1.62 -5.88 -4.60
C THR A 16 -2.20 -5.35 -3.29
N PHE A 17 -1.33 -5.09 -2.30
CA PHE A 17 -1.77 -4.65 -0.97
C PHE A 17 -1.16 -3.30 -0.58
N VAL A 18 -2.02 -2.41 -0.10
CA VAL A 18 -1.61 -1.07 0.35
C VAL A 18 -2.26 -0.70 1.68
N CYS A 19 -1.71 0.25 2.42
CA CYS A 19 -2.43 0.80 3.57
C CYS A 19 -3.68 1.61 3.16
N GLN A 20 -4.64 1.77 4.07
CA GLN A 20 -5.87 2.53 3.83
C GLN A 20 -5.62 3.97 3.37
N HIS A 21 -4.53 4.60 3.81
CA HIS A 21 -4.17 5.97 3.44
C HIS A 21 -3.77 6.07 1.97
N LEU A 22 -2.99 5.12 1.47
CA LEU A 22 -2.62 5.02 0.06
C LEU A 22 -3.84 4.73 -0.82
N ALA A 23 -4.73 3.83 -0.38
CA ALA A 23 -5.99 3.60 -1.08
C ALA A 23 -6.87 4.86 -1.15
N GLY A 24 -6.94 5.63 -0.06
CA GLY A 24 -7.63 6.93 -0.03
C GLY A 24 -6.98 7.97 -0.95
N ALA A 25 -5.64 8.02 -0.97
CA ALA A 25 -4.87 8.92 -1.81
C ALA A 25 -5.14 8.74 -3.31
N LEU A 26 -5.51 7.54 -3.75
CA LEU A 26 -5.90 7.28 -5.14
C LEU A 26 -7.13 8.09 -5.57
N SER A 27 -8.02 8.39 -4.63
CA SER A 27 -9.24 9.19 -4.85
C SER A 27 -9.00 10.69 -4.62
N THR A 28 -8.21 11.05 -3.60
CA THR A 28 -7.98 12.46 -3.24
C THR A 28 -6.89 13.13 -4.07
N GLY A 29 -5.97 12.37 -4.66
CA GLY A 29 -4.78 12.89 -5.34
C GLY A 29 -3.67 13.36 -4.39
N GLU A 30 -3.85 13.18 -3.07
CA GLU A 30 -2.86 13.60 -2.07
C GLU A 30 -1.58 12.77 -2.17
N LYS A 31 -0.43 13.39 -1.89
CA LYS A 31 0.87 12.72 -1.81
C LYS A 31 1.23 12.46 -0.36
N VAL A 32 0.95 11.25 0.12
CA VAL A 32 1.14 10.85 1.53
C VAL A 32 2.47 10.14 1.80
N GLY A 33 3.37 10.15 0.80
CA GLY A 33 4.58 9.33 0.78
C GLY A 33 4.30 7.89 0.36
N PHE A 34 5.33 7.20 -0.13
CA PHE A 34 5.18 5.86 -0.69
C PHE A 34 6.43 5.02 -0.39
N PHE A 35 6.26 4.02 0.47
CA PHE A 35 7.23 2.97 0.78
C PHE A 35 6.69 1.66 0.23
N TRP A 36 7.56 0.76 -0.20
CA TRP A 36 7.16 -0.58 -0.63
C TRP A 36 8.27 -1.59 -0.33
N SER A 37 7.89 -2.85 -0.16
CA SER A 37 8.83 -3.96 0.01
C SER A 37 8.47 -5.13 -0.90
N GLY A 38 9.49 -5.83 -1.40
CA GLY A 38 9.33 -6.94 -2.33
C GLY A 38 9.53 -6.54 -3.79
N GLY A 39 8.66 -7.05 -4.67
CA GLY A 39 8.73 -6.83 -6.11
C GLY A 39 8.27 -5.44 -6.58
N PRO A 40 8.17 -5.22 -7.90
CA PRO A 40 7.69 -3.96 -8.47
C PRO A 40 6.32 -3.52 -7.92
N ARG A 41 5.42 -4.48 -7.65
CA ARG A 41 4.13 -4.24 -6.99
C ARG A 41 4.03 -4.93 -5.63
N GLY A 42 5.03 -4.68 -4.80
CA GLY A 42 5.08 -5.19 -3.43
C GLY A 42 4.07 -4.53 -2.50
N ASP A 43 4.04 -4.98 -1.25
CA ASP A 43 3.20 -4.37 -0.22
C ASP A 43 3.66 -2.94 0.02
N ALA A 44 2.74 -1.98 -0.06
CA ALA A 44 3.06 -0.56 0.03
C ALA A 44 2.35 0.16 1.16
N TRP A 45 3.00 1.18 1.70
CA TRP A 45 2.47 1.99 2.79
C TRP A 45 2.95 3.44 2.71
N CYS A 46 2.21 4.34 3.37
CA CYS A 46 2.52 5.77 3.40
C CYS A 46 3.53 6.12 4.50
N SER A 47 4.02 7.37 4.52
CA SER A 47 4.95 7.85 5.55
C SER A 47 4.38 7.72 6.97
N ALA A 48 3.10 8.01 7.17
CA ALA A 48 2.47 7.87 8.49
C ALA A 48 2.47 6.41 8.98
N CYS A 49 2.27 5.45 8.07
CA CYS A 49 2.36 4.03 8.40
C CYS A 49 3.81 3.62 8.71
N GLU A 50 4.80 4.18 8.02
CA GLU A 50 6.21 3.93 8.32
C GLU A 50 6.59 4.42 9.72
N GLU A 51 6.16 5.63 10.09
CA GLU A 51 6.39 6.17 11.43
C GLU A 51 5.76 5.29 12.52
N VAL A 52 4.53 4.81 12.30
CA VAL A 52 3.86 3.90 13.23
C VAL A 52 4.57 2.54 13.28
N ARG A 53 5.01 1.99 12.14
CA ARG A 53 5.76 0.73 12.07
C ARG A 53 7.05 0.82 12.89
N VAL A 54 7.85 1.86 12.68
CA VAL A 54 9.09 2.07 13.44
C VAL A 54 8.82 2.29 14.92
N ARG A 55 7.81 3.11 15.27
CA ARG A 55 7.48 3.41 16.67
C ARG A 55 6.99 2.17 17.43
N GLU A 56 6.05 1.42 16.86
CA GLU A 56 5.47 0.25 17.53
C GLU A 56 6.37 -1.00 17.42
N GLY A 57 7.19 -1.12 16.38
CA GLY A 57 8.12 -2.24 16.16
C GLY A 57 9.35 -2.23 17.08
N GLY A 58 9.57 -1.15 17.83
CA GLY A 58 10.66 -1.04 18.81
C GLY A 58 12.03 -1.29 18.18
N ALA A 59 12.83 -2.17 18.78
CA ALA A 59 14.20 -2.47 18.31
C ALA A 59 14.25 -3.20 16.95
N THR A 60 13.16 -3.83 16.52
CA THR A 60 13.07 -4.53 15.24
C THR A 60 12.63 -3.60 14.11
N GLY A 61 11.81 -2.59 14.44
CA GLY A 61 11.12 -1.78 13.45
C GLY A 61 10.13 -2.57 12.60
N ASP A 62 9.72 -3.78 13.01
CA ASP A 62 8.84 -4.64 12.23
C ASP A 62 7.35 -4.30 12.42
N TRP A 63 6.54 -4.85 11.52
CA TRP A 63 5.10 -4.82 11.62
C TRP A 63 4.61 -5.65 12.81
N ASN A 64 3.55 -5.18 13.45
CA ASN A 64 2.87 -5.87 14.55
C ASN A 64 1.38 -5.53 14.53
N GLU A 65 0.61 -6.15 15.42
CA GLU A 65 -0.85 -5.97 15.47
C GLU A 65 -1.30 -4.50 15.52
N ARG A 66 -0.54 -3.61 16.17
CA ARG A 66 -0.91 -2.19 16.28
C ARG A 66 -0.64 -1.43 14.99
N SER A 67 0.53 -1.62 14.38
CA SER A 67 0.88 -0.97 13.13
C SER A 67 0.06 -1.50 11.96
N GLU A 68 -0.24 -2.79 11.94
CA GLU A 68 -1.15 -3.43 10.98
C GLU A 68 -2.59 -2.93 11.14
N ALA A 69 -3.10 -2.82 12.38
CA ALA A 69 -4.43 -2.25 12.63
C ALA A 69 -4.53 -0.78 12.18
N PHE A 70 -3.47 0.02 12.40
CA PHE A 70 -3.41 1.39 11.91
C PHE A 70 -3.35 1.47 10.38
N ALA A 71 -2.54 0.62 9.74
CA ALA A 71 -2.43 0.57 8.29
C ALA A 71 -3.73 0.09 7.63
N SER A 72 -4.49 -0.79 8.29
CA SER A 72 -5.74 -1.38 7.81
C SER A 72 -5.65 -1.72 6.32
N ILE A 73 -4.83 -2.73 6.01
CA ILE A 73 -4.47 -3.12 4.64
C ILE A 73 -5.70 -3.25 3.73
N LYS A 74 -5.56 -2.71 2.51
CA LYS A 74 -6.55 -2.69 1.44
C LYS A 74 -5.99 -3.39 0.23
N LEU A 75 -6.88 -4.10 -0.45
CA LEU A 75 -6.61 -4.74 -1.72
C LEU A 75 -6.75 -3.72 -2.86
N LEU A 76 -5.77 -3.66 -3.74
CA LEU A 76 -5.83 -2.95 -5.01
C LEU A 76 -5.47 -3.89 -6.16
N CYS A 77 -6.04 -3.60 -7.33
CA CYS A 77 -5.60 -4.21 -8.58
C CYS A 77 -4.28 -3.59 -9.06
N GLY A 78 -3.46 -4.34 -9.79
CA GLY A 78 -2.15 -3.87 -10.28
C GLY A 78 -2.18 -2.54 -11.04
N ALA A 79 -3.20 -2.31 -11.88
CA ALA A 79 -3.35 -1.03 -12.58
C ALA A 79 -3.67 0.16 -11.64
N CYS A 80 -4.46 -0.06 -10.58
CA CYS A 80 -4.70 0.96 -9.56
C CYS A 80 -3.43 1.27 -8.77
N TYR A 81 -2.64 0.24 -8.48
CA TYR A 81 -1.35 0.37 -7.81
C TYR A 81 -0.37 1.20 -8.67
N ASP A 82 -0.24 0.91 -9.96
CA ASP A 82 0.64 1.65 -10.86
C ASP A 82 0.23 3.12 -11.00
N ARG A 83 -1.07 3.40 -11.06
CA ARG A 83 -1.58 4.79 -11.04
C ARG A 83 -1.18 5.50 -9.74
N LEU A 84 -1.28 4.81 -8.61
CA LEU A 84 -0.89 5.37 -7.32
C LEU A 84 0.62 5.66 -7.25
N ARG A 85 1.47 4.77 -7.79
CA ARG A 85 2.92 5.01 -7.93
C ARG A 85 3.21 6.24 -8.77
N ALA A 86 2.58 6.33 -9.95
CA ALA A 86 2.75 7.46 -10.86
C ALA A 86 2.34 8.79 -10.19
N GLN A 87 1.25 8.79 -9.41
CA GLN A 87 0.84 9.95 -8.60
C GLN A 87 1.93 10.38 -7.60
N HIS A 88 2.66 9.41 -7.04
CA HIS A 88 3.74 9.63 -6.08
C HIS A 88 5.11 9.85 -6.75
N GLY A 89 5.19 9.75 -8.09
CA GLY A 89 6.42 9.98 -8.86
C GLY A 89 7.42 8.82 -8.78
N ILE A 90 6.92 7.59 -8.62
CA ILE A 90 7.70 6.34 -8.53
C ILE A 90 7.54 5.51 -9.80
#